data_AF-A0A0T5P8N9-F1
#
_entry.id   AF-A0A0T5P8N9-F1
#
_cell.length_a   1.000
_cell.length_b   1.000
_cell.length_c   1.000
_cell.angle_alpha   90.00
_cell.angle_beta   90.00
_cell.angle_gamma   90.00
#
_symmetry.space_group_name_H-M   'P 1'
#
loop_
_entity.id
_entity.type
_entity.pdbx_description
1 polymer ?
#
loop_
_entity_poly.entity_id
_entity_poly.type
_entity_poly.pdbx_seq_one_letter_code
_entity_poly.pdbx_strand_id
1 'polypeptide(L)'
;MSSFNRRLFLLSGAALAGCGFTPAYGPGGAATRLQNAVLVDEPDSRPGYLLTRRFEERLGRANPGRYALSYSIVITENAIAISSNNVITRYNMLGKVTFALRDIDTDKVLTSGKADSFTSYSASGTTVATQAAKRDAEARLMTILTDMIITRLTAEAGTLPA
;
A
#
# COMPACT_ATOMS: atom_id res chain seq x y z
N MET A 1 1.19 -37.57 47.24
CA MET A 1 0.69 -36.29 46.70
C MET A 1 1.19 -36.13 45.27
N SER A 2 0.34 -36.31 44.26
CA SER A 2 0.45 -35.60 42.98
C SER A 2 -0.76 -35.96 42.12
N SER A 3 -1.91 -35.33 42.41
CA SER A 3 -3.06 -35.37 41.51
C SER A 3 -2.82 -34.33 40.43
N PHE A 4 -2.16 -34.70 39.33
CA PHE A 4 -2.07 -33.83 38.16
C PHE A 4 -3.49 -33.66 37.60
N ASN A 5 -4.07 -32.48 37.85
CA ASN A 5 -5.47 -32.20 37.65
C ASN A 5 -5.72 -32.05 36.14
N ARG A 6 -6.21 -33.12 35.48
CA ARG A 6 -6.48 -33.19 34.02
C ARG A 6 -7.29 -32.01 33.48
N ARG A 7 -8.07 -31.35 34.35
CA ARG A 7 -8.83 -30.12 34.06
C ARG A 7 -7.93 -28.91 33.78
N LEU A 8 -6.80 -28.79 34.46
CA LEU A 8 -5.84 -27.68 34.29
C LEU A 8 -5.15 -27.75 32.92
N PHE A 9 -4.86 -28.97 32.44
CA PHE A 9 -4.25 -29.21 31.12
C PHE A 9 -5.20 -28.89 29.95
N LEU A 10 -6.51 -29.11 30.12
CA LEU A 10 -7.52 -28.74 29.11
C LEU A 10 -7.80 -27.23 29.09
N LEU A 11 -7.77 -26.57 30.25
CA LEU A 11 -7.91 -25.11 30.36
C LEU A 11 -6.70 -24.36 29.77
N SER A 12 -5.49 -24.91 29.86
CA SER A 12 -4.32 -24.33 29.20
C SER A 12 -4.45 -24.33 27.67
N GLY A 13 -5.07 -25.33 27.05
CA GLY A 13 -5.27 -25.38 25.59
C GLY A 13 -6.19 -24.26 25.05
N ALA A 14 -7.20 -23.86 25.84
CA ALA A 14 -8.09 -22.75 25.48
C ALA A 14 -7.39 -21.38 25.55
N ALA A 15 -6.33 -21.26 26.37
CA ALA A 15 -5.50 -20.05 26.41
C ALA A 15 -4.56 -19.93 25.18
N LEU A 16 -4.38 -21.00 24.39
CA LEU A 16 -3.66 -20.96 23.11
C LEU A 16 -4.56 -20.65 21.91
N ALA A 17 -5.88 -20.51 22.09
CA ALA A 17 -6.76 -19.94 21.07
C ALA A 17 -6.54 -18.41 21.02
N GLY A 18 -5.36 -18.00 20.54
CA GLY A 18 -4.97 -16.61 20.44
C GLY A 18 -5.94 -15.82 19.56
N CYS A 19 -6.52 -14.76 20.12
CA CYS A 19 -7.24 -13.61 19.52
C CYS A 19 -8.22 -13.80 18.33
N GLY A 20 -8.42 -14.99 17.77
CA GLY A 20 -9.33 -15.24 16.65
C GLY A 20 -8.90 -14.65 15.30
N PHE A 21 -7.62 -14.28 15.10
CA PHE A 21 -7.16 -13.73 13.82
C PHE A 21 -7.08 -14.82 12.76
N THR A 22 -7.80 -14.62 11.65
CA THR A 22 -7.69 -15.45 10.46
C THR A 22 -6.71 -14.83 9.45
N PRO A 23 -5.85 -15.61 8.79
CA PRO A 23 -4.92 -15.07 7.81
C PRO A 23 -5.66 -14.45 6.62
N ALA A 24 -5.39 -13.18 6.32
CA ALA A 24 -6.06 -12.46 5.23
C ALA A 24 -5.88 -13.15 3.85
N TYR A 25 -4.69 -13.71 3.60
CA TYR A 25 -4.33 -14.43 2.38
C TYR A 25 -4.37 -15.96 2.54
N GLY A 26 -4.87 -16.48 3.68
CA GLY A 26 -5.00 -17.93 3.89
C GLY A 26 -6.18 -18.52 3.12
N PRO A 27 -6.36 -19.86 3.15
CA PRO A 27 -7.52 -20.52 2.55
C PRO A 27 -8.84 -19.90 3.06
N GLY A 28 -9.69 -19.42 2.14
CA GLY A 28 -10.94 -18.74 2.48
C GLY A 28 -10.79 -17.31 3.03
N GLY A 29 -9.56 -16.78 3.09
CA GLY A 29 -9.31 -15.41 3.53
C GLY A 29 -9.82 -14.38 2.51
N ALA A 30 -10.45 -13.31 3.01
CA ALA A 30 -11.13 -12.33 2.16
C ALA A 30 -10.20 -11.61 1.17
N ALA A 31 -8.90 -11.49 1.50
CA ALA A 31 -7.93 -10.81 0.64
C ALA A 31 -7.63 -11.58 -0.66
N THR A 32 -7.97 -12.88 -0.71
CA THR A 32 -7.86 -13.66 -1.95
C THR A 32 -8.77 -13.13 -3.06
N ARG A 33 -9.87 -12.43 -2.71
CA ARG A 33 -10.77 -11.77 -3.69
C ARG A 33 -10.07 -10.68 -4.51
N LEU A 34 -9.00 -10.08 -3.99
CA LEU A 34 -8.24 -9.04 -4.67
C LEU A 34 -7.12 -9.60 -5.56
N GLN A 35 -6.71 -10.85 -5.34
CA GLN A 35 -5.61 -11.46 -6.10
C GLN A 35 -6.03 -11.72 -7.55
N ASN A 36 -5.24 -11.23 -8.51
CA ASN A 36 -5.47 -11.29 -9.94
C ASN A 36 -6.84 -10.76 -10.39
N ALA A 37 -7.47 -9.91 -9.58
CA ALA A 37 -8.84 -9.41 -9.82
C ALA A 37 -8.92 -7.90 -9.99
N VAL A 38 -7.90 -7.15 -9.55
CA VAL A 38 -7.86 -5.69 -9.62
C VAL A 38 -7.15 -5.25 -10.89
N LEU A 39 -7.87 -4.56 -11.77
CA LEU A 39 -7.35 -3.84 -12.92
C LEU A 39 -7.08 -2.39 -12.53
N VAL A 40 -5.83 -1.97 -12.58
CA VAL A 40 -5.41 -0.62 -12.23
C VAL A 40 -5.46 0.27 -13.47
N ASP A 41 -5.96 1.50 -13.33
CA ASP A 41 -6.04 2.46 -14.43
C ASP A 41 -4.67 2.69 -15.10
N GLU A 42 -4.69 2.90 -16.41
CA GLU A 42 -3.49 3.07 -17.21
C GLU A 42 -2.66 4.27 -16.72
N PRO A 43 -1.35 4.08 -16.46
CA PRO A 43 -0.50 5.16 -15.99
C PRO A 43 -0.10 6.11 -17.13
N ASP A 44 -0.27 7.40 -16.90
CA ASP A 44 0.14 8.49 -17.81
C ASP A 44 1.50 9.13 -17.45
N SER A 45 2.07 8.71 -16.33
CA SER A 45 3.23 9.35 -15.70
C SER A 45 4.12 8.34 -15.00
N ARG A 46 5.38 8.71 -14.74
CA ARG A 46 6.34 7.84 -14.01
C ARG A 46 5.83 7.42 -12.62
N PRO A 47 5.27 8.31 -11.77
CA PRO A 47 4.67 7.90 -10.51
C PRO A 47 3.52 6.91 -10.69
N GLY A 48 2.64 7.15 -11.67
CA GLY A 48 1.57 6.22 -12.03
C GLY A 48 2.10 4.85 -12.38
N TYR A 49 3.13 4.79 -13.23
CA TYR A 49 3.77 3.52 -13.62
C TYR A 49 4.34 2.78 -12.40
N LEU A 50 5.02 3.48 -11.49
CA LEU A 50 5.59 2.88 -10.28
C LEU A 50 4.50 2.34 -9.35
N LEU A 51 3.39 3.07 -9.22
CA LEU A 51 2.22 2.63 -8.46
C LEU A 51 1.58 1.39 -9.09
N THR A 52 1.28 1.42 -10.39
CA THR A 52 0.67 0.28 -11.11
C THR A 52 1.57 -0.96 -11.03
N ARG A 53 2.87 -0.81 -11.28
CA ARG A 53 3.85 -1.90 -11.15
C ARG A 53 3.82 -2.51 -9.75
N ARG A 54 3.79 -1.69 -8.71
CA ARG A 54 3.76 -2.18 -7.32
C ARG A 54 2.45 -2.89 -6.98
N PHE A 55 1.32 -2.44 -7.52
CA PHE A 55 0.05 -3.16 -7.41
C PHE A 55 0.13 -4.54 -8.06
N GLU A 56 0.62 -4.61 -9.30
CA GLU A 56 0.76 -5.88 -10.02
C GLU A 56 1.74 -6.84 -9.34
N GLU A 57 2.83 -6.35 -8.75
CA GLU A 57 3.77 -7.17 -7.96
C GLU A 57 3.10 -7.80 -6.73
N ARG A 58 2.12 -7.12 -6.12
CA ARG A 58 1.52 -7.51 -4.84
C ARG A 58 0.22 -8.28 -4.99
N LEU A 59 -0.62 -7.90 -5.96
CA LEU A 59 -1.93 -8.50 -6.20
C LEU A 59 -1.95 -9.39 -7.43
N GLY A 60 -0.93 -9.32 -8.30
CA GLY A 60 -0.94 -9.96 -9.60
C GLY A 60 -1.62 -9.09 -10.67
N ARG A 61 -1.36 -9.42 -11.93
CA ARG A 61 -1.94 -8.72 -13.08
C ARG A 61 -3.26 -9.38 -13.49
N ALA A 62 -4.36 -8.64 -13.36
CA ALA A 62 -5.68 -9.11 -13.78
C ALA A 62 -5.89 -8.94 -15.29
N ASN A 63 -6.41 -9.96 -15.97
CA ASN A 63 -6.85 -9.87 -17.37
C ASN A 63 -7.85 -10.99 -17.73
N PRO A 64 -9.17 -10.71 -17.79
CA PRO A 64 -9.83 -9.44 -17.40
C PRO A 64 -9.83 -9.24 -15.88
N GLY A 65 -9.99 -7.99 -15.43
CA GLY A 65 -10.22 -7.69 -14.02
C GLY A 65 -11.69 -7.74 -13.65
N ARG A 66 -11.99 -8.02 -12.38
CA ARG A 66 -13.33 -7.89 -11.78
C ARG A 66 -13.54 -6.50 -11.18
N TYR A 67 -12.48 -5.93 -10.62
CA TYR A 67 -12.50 -4.63 -9.98
C TYR A 67 -11.64 -3.65 -10.77
N ALA A 68 -12.12 -2.43 -10.98
CA ALA A 68 -11.35 -1.32 -11.55
C ALA A 68 -10.85 -0.41 -10.43
N LEU A 69 -9.55 -0.13 -10.41
CA LEU A 69 -8.94 0.78 -9.46
C LEU A 69 -8.51 2.07 -10.16
N SER A 70 -9.28 3.13 -9.92
CA SER A 70 -8.91 4.48 -10.33
C SER A 70 -8.11 5.19 -9.25
N TYR A 71 -7.18 6.03 -9.67
CA TYR A 71 -6.33 6.80 -8.78
C TYR A 71 -5.98 8.18 -9.33
N SER A 72 -5.61 9.09 -8.43
CA SER A 72 -5.06 10.40 -8.76
C SER A 72 -3.91 10.69 -7.80
N ILE A 73 -2.74 11.05 -8.37
CA ILE A 73 -1.49 11.27 -7.64
C ILE A 73 -1.15 12.75 -7.63
N VAL A 74 -0.84 13.28 -6.45
CA VAL A 74 -0.29 14.63 -6.27
C VAL A 74 1.05 14.51 -5.55
N ILE A 75 2.10 15.06 -6.15
CA ILE A 75 3.45 15.12 -5.57
C ILE A 75 3.89 16.57 -5.45
N THR A 76 4.46 16.93 -4.29
CA THR A 76 5.00 18.26 -4.02
C THR A 76 6.36 18.15 -3.35
N GLU A 77 7.22 19.16 -3.51
CA GLU A 77 8.56 19.20 -2.93
C GLU A 77 8.71 20.41 -2.01
N ASN A 78 9.16 20.16 -0.78
CA ASN A 78 9.42 21.20 0.23
C ASN A 78 10.90 21.20 0.60
N ALA A 79 11.56 22.35 0.49
CA ALA A 79 12.92 22.55 0.98
C ALA A 79 12.94 22.59 2.51
N ILE A 80 13.77 21.76 3.15
CA ILE A 80 13.80 21.63 4.63
C ILE A 80 15.17 21.85 5.25
N ALA A 81 16.25 21.90 4.46
CA ALA A 81 17.58 22.26 4.95
C ALA A 81 18.24 23.25 3.99
N ILE A 82 18.72 24.36 4.56
CA ILE A 82 19.41 25.44 3.86
C ILE A 82 20.78 25.59 4.51
N SER A 83 21.85 25.52 3.73
CA SER A 83 23.23 25.69 4.21
C SER A 83 23.59 27.15 4.48
N SER A 84 24.74 27.40 5.12
CA SER A 84 25.23 28.76 5.43
C SER A 84 25.51 29.63 4.20
N ASN A 85 25.68 29.03 3.03
CA ASN A 85 25.78 29.70 1.73
C ASN A 85 24.43 29.79 0.98
N ASN A 86 23.32 29.59 1.69
CA ASN A 86 21.95 29.69 1.17
C ASN A 86 21.62 28.67 0.04
N VAL A 87 22.20 27.47 0.09
CA VAL A 87 21.91 26.38 -0.86
C VAL A 87 20.98 25.36 -0.19
N ILE A 88 19.93 24.93 -0.90
CA ILE A 88 19.03 23.90 -0.37
C ILE A 88 19.75 22.55 -0.45
N THR A 89 20.01 21.93 0.71
CA THR A 89 20.74 20.67 0.80
C THR A 89 19.82 19.45 0.95
N ARG A 90 18.54 19.67 1.27
CA ARG A 90 17.56 18.59 1.48
C ARG A 90 16.14 19.01 1.12
N TYR A 91 15.43 18.09 0.48
CA TYR A 91 14.01 18.21 0.15
C TYR A 91 13.20 17.09 0.80
N ASN A 92 11.98 17.42 1.19
CA ASN A 92 10.90 16.48 1.44
C ASN A 92 10.02 16.39 0.19
N MET A 93 9.83 15.19 -0.34
CA MET A 93 8.87 14.88 -1.37
C MET A 93 7.61 14.33 -0.70
N LEU A 94 6.51 15.08 -0.77
CA LEU A 94 5.23 14.70 -0.20
C LEU A 94 4.36 14.15 -1.32
N GLY A 95 3.74 12.99 -1.07
CA GLY A 95 2.86 12.32 -2.02
C GLY A 95 1.49 12.12 -1.41
N LYS A 96 0.45 12.31 -2.23
CA LYS A 96 -0.93 12.00 -1.89
C LYS A 96 -1.57 11.25 -3.06
N VAL A 97 -2.16 10.11 -2.77
CA VAL A 97 -2.93 9.32 -3.73
C VAL A 97 -4.37 9.26 -3.26
N THR A 98 -5.29 9.73 -4.09
CA THR A 98 -6.73 9.46 -3.92
C THR A 98 -7.08 8.27 -4.79
N PHE A 99 -7.83 7.31 -4.28
CA PHE A 99 -8.18 6.09 -5.02
C PHE A 99 -9.65 5.71 -4.84
N ALA A 100 -10.18 4.99 -5.81
CA ALA A 100 -11.51 4.37 -5.76
C ALA A 100 -11.48 3.01 -6.45
N LEU A 101 -11.96 1.98 -5.76
CA LEU A 101 -12.20 0.65 -6.30
C LEU A 101 -13.66 0.53 -6.70
N ARG A 102 -13.91 0.17 -7.96
CA ARG A 102 -15.24 -0.06 -8.52
C ARG A 102 -15.39 -1.50 -8.97
N ASP A 103 -16.61 -1.99 -8.93
CA ASP A 103 -17.00 -3.23 -9.61
C ASP A 103 -17.16 -2.95 -11.12
N ILE A 104 -16.53 -3.74 -11.99
CA ILE A 104 -16.52 -3.47 -13.44
C ILE A 104 -17.89 -3.68 -14.09
N ASP A 105 -18.68 -4.63 -13.61
CA ASP A 105 -19.97 -4.97 -14.20
C ASP A 105 -21.05 -3.93 -13.85
N THR A 106 -20.99 -3.39 -12.64
CA THR A 106 -22.02 -2.47 -12.09
C THR A 106 -21.58 -1.01 -12.02
N ASP A 107 -20.29 -0.72 -12.23
CA ASP A 107 -19.63 0.59 -12.02
C ASP A 107 -19.83 1.17 -10.60
N LYS A 108 -20.26 0.34 -9.64
CA LYS A 108 -20.48 0.78 -8.27
C LYS A 108 -19.15 0.94 -7.54
N VAL A 109 -18.96 2.09 -6.89
CA VAL A 109 -17.83 2.31 -5.97
C VAL A 109 -18.00 1.42 -4.73
N LEU A 110 -17.08 0.47 -4.56
CA LEU A 110 -17.04 -0.43 -3.43
C LEU A 110 -16.27 0.17 -2.26
N THR A 111 -15.13 0.80 -2.57
CA THR A 111 -14.30 1.50 -1.59
C THR A 111 -13.60 2.69 -2.23
N SER A 112 -13.33 3.70 -1.42
CA SER A 112 -12.50 4.85 -1.81
C SER A 112 -11.76 5.40 -0.61
N GLY A 113 -10.68 6.12 -0.89
CA GLY A 113 -9.86 6.68 0.17
C GLY A 113 -8.74 7.55 -0.33
N LYS A 114 -7.92 7.97 0.63
CA LYS A 114 -6.69 8.73 0.41
C LYS A 114 -5.57 8.07 1.19
N ALA A 115 -4.38 8.05 0.59
CA ALA A 115 -3.14 7.70 1.24
C ALA A 115 -2.15 8.85 1.04
N ASP A 116 -1.46 9.25 2.10
CA ASP A 116 -0.44 10.28 2.06
C ASP A 116 0.79 9.84 2.84
N SER A 117 1.95 10.26 2.35
CA SER A 117 3.25 9.94 2.93
C SER A 117 4.29 10.91 2.39
N PHE A 118 5.50 10.85 2.93
CA PHE A 118 6.62 11.62 2.43
C PHE A 118 7.91 10.81 2.46
N THR A 119 8.83 11.15 1.57
CA THR A 119 10.22 10.72 1.61
C THR A 119 11.12 11.93 1.54
N SER A 120 12.37 11.79 1.98
CA SER A 120 13.38 12.85 1.83
C SER A 120 14.47 12.41 0.87
N TYR A 121 15.11 13.38 0.20
CA TYR A 121 16.35 13.18 -0.54
C TYR A 121 17.33 14.32 -0.32
N SER A 122 18.62 14.01 -0.45
CA SER A 122 19.69 15.00 -0.43
C SER A 122 19.82 15.65 -1.80
N ALA A 123 19.92 16.97 -1.83
CA ALA A 123 20.31 17.75 -3.00
C ALA A 123 21.75 18.27 -2.88
N SER A 124 22.53 17.69 -1.98
CA SER A 124 23.95 17.99 -1.85
C SER A 124 24.73 17.18 -2.90
N GLY A 125 25.47 17.86 -3.78
CA GLY A 125 26.30 17.21 -4.79
C GLY A 125 26.10 17.80 -6.19
N THR A 126 26.34 16.98 -7.23
CA THR A 126 26.13 17.40 -8.62
C THR A 126 24.64 17.41 -8.98
N THR A 127 24.30 18.06 -10.09
CA THR A 127 22.94 18.05 -10.65
C THR A 127 22.45 16.63 -10.95
N VAL A 128 23.34 15.78 -11.49
CA VAL A 128 23.05 14.37 -11.77
C VAL A 128 22.79 13.58 -10.48
N ALA A 129 23.61 13.78 -9.44
CA ALA A 129 23.41 13.12 -8.15
C ALA A 129 22.07 13.52 -7.51
N THR A 130 21.73 14.81 -7.57
CA THR A 130 20.45 15.34 -7.09
C THR A 130 19.26 14.74 -7.85
N GLN A 131 19.36 14.65 -9.18
CA GLN A 131 18.29 14.07 -10.00
C GLN A 131 18.11 12.57 -9.73
N ALA A 132 19.20 11.82 -9.53
CA ALA A 132 19.15 10.42 -9.15
C ALA A 132 18.50 10.23 -7.77
N ALA A 133 18.91 11.04 -6.77
CA ALA A 133 18.35 11.01 -5.42
C ALA A 133 16.84 11.34 -5.41
N LYS A 134 16.41 12.33 -6.20
CA LYS A 134 14.99 12.65 -6.39
C LYS A 134 14.22 11.47 -6.98
N ARG A 135 14.77 10.82 -8.00
CA ARG A 135 14.13 9.67 -8.66
C ARG A 135 13.99 8.45 -7.75
N ASP A 136 14.98 8.22 -6.89
CA ASP A 136 14.93 7.19 -5.83
C ASP A 136 13.84 7.50 -4.79
N ALA A 137 13.79 8.74 -4.31
CA ALA A 137 12.78 9.18 -3.35
C ALA A 137 11.35 9.03 -3.89
N GLU A 138 11.12 9.35 -5.16
CA GLU A 138 9.83 9.12 -5.84
C GLU A 138 9.46 7.63 -5.85
N ALA A 139 10.41 6.76 -6.18
CA ALA A 139 10.16 5.32 -6.20
C ALA A 139 9.83 4.76 -4.82
N ARG A 140 10.57 5.14 -3.78
CA ARG A 140 10.27 4.75 -2.40
C ARG A 140 8.91 5.29 -1.94
N LEU A 141 8.58 6.54 -2.30
CA LEU A 141 7.30 7.16 -1.97
C LEU A 141 6.13 6.40 -2.60
N MET A 142 6.23 6.05 -3.89
CA MET A 142 5.19 5.29 -4.58
C MET A 142 5.02 3.88 -3.99
N THR A 143 6.11 3.22 -3.60
CA THR A 143 6.03 1.93 -2.91
C THR A 143 5.26 2.04 -1.59
N ILE A 144 5.60 3.04 -0.75
CA ILE A 144 4.94 3.25 0.54
C ILE A 144 3.44 3.53 0.34
N LEU A 145 3.10 4.45 -0.56
CA LEU A 145 1.71 4.83 -0.82
C LEU A 145 0.90 3.65 -1.36
N THR A 146 1.47 2.87 -2.27
CA THR A 146 0.81 1.68 -2.83
C THR A 146 0.57 0.62 -1.76
N ASP A 147 1.56 0.34 -0.91
CA ASP A 147 1.43 -0.65 0.16
C ASP A 147 0.39 -0.21 1.21
N MET A 148 0.27 1.09 1.48
CA MET A 148 -0.81 1.64 2.33
C MET A 148 -2.19 1.41 1.72
N ILE A 149 -2.35 1.66 0.42
CA ILE A 149 -3.62 1.44 -0.28
C ILE A 149 -3.96 -0.06 -0.27
N ILE A 150 -3.03 -0.94 -0.62
CA ILE A 150 -3.24 -2.40 -0.59
C ILE A 150 -3.65 -2.87 0.80
N THR A 151 -3.02 -2.34 1.85
CA THR A 151 -3.36 -2.66 3.24
C THR A 151 -4.81 -2.28 3.53
N ARG A 152 -5.25 -1.10 3.09
CA ARG A 152 -6.63 -0.64 3.25
C ARG A 152 -7.62 -1.49 2.45
N LEU A 153 -7.32 -1.80 1.19
CA LEU A 153 -8.15 -2.69 0.37
C LEU A 153 -8.26 -4.08 1.01
N THR A 154 -7.15 -4.59 1.57
CA THR A 154 -7.12 -5.88 2.26
C THR A 154 -8.00 -5.88 3.51
N ALA A 155 -8.01 -4.78 4.27
CA ALA A 155 -8.89 -4.62 5.43
C ALA A 155 -10.37 -4.56 5.04
N GLU A 156 -10.69 -3.97 3.88
CA GLU A 156 -12.05 -3.86 3.35
C GLU A 156 -12.45 -5.06 2.48
N ALA A 157 -11.56 -6.02 2.23
CA ALA A 157 -11.81 -7.14 1.32
C ALA A 157 -13.01 -8.01 1.72
N GLY A 158 -13.33 -8.06 3.03
CA GLY A 158 -14.48 -8.78 3.57
C GLY A 158 -15.83 -8.27 3.07
N THR A 159 -15.93 -6.97 2.77
CA THR A 159 -17.17 -6.33 2.27
C THR A 159 -17.31 -6.37 0.76
N LEU A 160 -16.28 -6.82 0.04
CA LEU A 160 -16.32 -6.98 -1.40
C LEU A 160 -17.23 -8.17 -1.79
N PRO A 161 -17.92 -8.10 -2.93
CA PRO A 161 -18.72 -9.22 -3.41
C PRO A 161 -17.84 -10.46 -3.65
N ALA A 162 -18.40 -11.64 -3.36
CA ALA A 162 -17.73 -12.93 -3.54
C ALA A 162 -17.67 -13.31 -5.02
#